data_AF-A0A2S8JAU6-F1
#
_entry.id   AF-A0A2S8JAU6-F1
#
_cell.length_a   1.000
_cell.length_b   1.000
_cell.length_c   1.000
_cell.angle_alpha   90.00
_cell.angle_beta   90.00
_cell.angle_gamma   90.00
#
_symmetry.space_group_name_H-M   'P 1'
#
loop_
_entity.id
_entity.type
_entity.pdbx_description
1 polymer ?
#
loop_
_entity_poly.entity_id
_entity_poly.type
_entity_poly.pdbx_seq_one_letter_code
_entity_poly.pdbx_strand_id
1 'polypeptide(L)'
;MALFSTLKDKIDDLVIGATDLAVLAAPYGTTVPSTLTAADGSLLSLPAGWKSVGELDQKGAASITPDVKTTDIMGYGSMVPRRTIKTGEGVTIDFTAQEIRKMNLSLFWGSDLSATAPDAASGEWQYKKSSSAAMNYFSIIMIGVDSNSAGDIYQYWIFPKVAVTKSGKISLSTDGPQTFPITLTAYEDRTFGGYVAIGQGGLGNKANNAIAGFGTSLAKTLTITGSPTGGTFTVTVDSKVTGALPYNITAAQLQSALEGLTSVGEGGARVTAPTGNTFAVTLYSGNTTVTATASFTGGTTPNITVT
;
A
#
# COMPACT_ATOMS: atom_id res chain seq x y z
N MET A 1 -38.44 -19.92 -12.21
CA MET A 1 -37.72 -19.81 -10.91
C MET A 1 -36.25 -19.65 -11.22
N ALA A 2 -35.58 -18.61 -10.70
CA ALA A 2 -34.14 -18.50 -10.83
C ALA A 2 -33.47 -19.68 -10.10
N LEU A 3 -32.51 -20.34 -10.74
CA LEU A 3 -31.75 -21.42 -10.12
C LEU A 3 -30.86 -20.82 -9.02
N PHE A 4 -30.70 -21.53 -7.89
CA PHE A 4 -29.85 -21.11 -6.78
C PHE A 4 -28.40 -20.81 -7.22
N SER A 5 -27.91 -21.51 -8.24
CA SER A 5 -26.59 -21.26 -8.85
C SER A 5 -26.46 -19.90 -9.50
N THR A 6 -27.53 -19.39 -10.13
CA THR A 6 -27.57 -18.04 -10.71
C THR A 6 -27.68 -16.97 -9.64
N LEU A 7 -28.32 -17.27 -8.49
CA LEU A 7 -28.35 -16.36 -7.35
C LEU A 7 -26.98 -16.29 -6.64
N LYS A 8 -26.25 -17.40 -6.60
CA LYS A 8 -24.91 -17.47 -5.98
C LYS A 8 -23.84 -16.73 -6.80
N ASP A 9 -24.05 -16.59 -8.12
CA ASP A 9 -23.14 -15.94 -9.07
C ASP A 9 -21.67 -16.31 -8.81
N LYS A 10 -21.40 -17.62 -8.77
CA LYS A 10 -20.08 -18.13 -8.39
C LYS A 10 -19.07 -17.82 -9.49
N ILE A 11 -17.93 -17.25 -9.11
CA ILE A 11 -16.81 -16.96 -10.00
C ILE A 11 -15.56 -17.59 -9.38
N ASP A 12 -15.15 -18.73 -9.93
CA ASP A 12 -14.05 -19.53 -9.36
C ASP A 12 -12.69 -18.82 -9.55
N ASP A 13 -12.53 -18.00 -10.60
CA ASP A 13 -11.30 -17.23 -10.89
C ASP A 13 -10.95 -16.15 -9.84
N LEU A 14 -11.92 -15.76 -9.00
CA LEU A 14 -11.71 -14.79 -7.91
C LEU A 14 -11.31 -15.46 -6.59
N VAL A 15 -11.26 -16.78 -6.54
CA VAL A 15 -10.75 -17.52 -5.39
C VAL A 15 -9.22 -17.51 -5.46
N ILE A 16 -8.60 -16.61 -4.71
CA ILE A 16 -7.14 -16.39 -4.70
C ILE A 16 -6.56 -16.93 -3.39
N GLY A 17 -5.49 -17.71 -3.48
CA GLY A 17 -4.73 -18.22 -2.35
C GLY A 17 -3.30 -17.72 -2.34
N ALA A 18 -2.77 -17.32 -1.18
CA ALA A 18 -1.33 -17.05 -1.02
C ALA A 18 -0.58 -18.39 -0.89
N THR A 19 -0.32 -19.04 -2.03
CA THR A 19 0.33 -20.36 -2.08
C THR A 19 1.76 -20.35 -1.53
N ASP A 20 2.45 -19.23 -1.71
CA ASP A 20 3.72 -18.90 -1.09
C ASP A 20 3.69 -17.43 -0.65
N LEU A 21 4.41 -17.09 0.42
CA LEU A 21 4.35 -15.80 1.10
C LEU A 21 5.75 -15.30 1.47
N ALA A 22 6.12 -14.16 0.89
CA ALA A 22 7.31 -13.42 1.27
C ALA A 22 6.97 -12.30 2.25
N VAL A 23 7.74 -12.19 3.34
CA VAL A 23 7.70 -11.05 4.27
C VAL A 23 9.03 -10.30 4.21
N LEU A 24 8.94 -9.00 3.96
CA LEU A 24 10.05 -8.11 3.74
C LEU A 24 9.98 -7.01 4.80
N ALA A 25 11.11 -6.73 5.44
CA ALA A 25 11.20 -5.75 6.50
C ALA A 25 12.30 -4.72 6.22
N ALA A 26 12.06 -3.49 6.66
CA ALA A 26 13.01 -2.40 6.61
C ALA A 26 12.88 -1.52 7.87
N PRO A 27 13.93 -0.77 8.25
CA PRO A 27 13.81 0.29 9.25
C PRO A 27 12.79 1.35 8.80
N TYR A 28 12.04 1.92 9.74
CA TYR A 28 11.10 3.01 9.44
C TYR A 28 11.81 4.20 8.78
N GLY A 29 11.15 4.80 7.79
CA GLY A 29 11.71 5.87 6.95
C GLY A 29 12.39 5.38 5.67
N THR A 30 12.51 4.06 5.47
CA THR A 30 12.92 3.50 4.18
C THR A 30 11.84 3.79 3.13
N THR A 31 12.24 4.18 1.92
CA THR A 31 11.29 4.47 0.83
C THR A 31 10.47 3.23 0.49
N VAL A 32 9.15 3.38 0.60
CA VAL A 32 8.17 2.38 0.20
C VAL A 32 7.97 2.46 -1.32
N PRO A 33 8.00 1.33 -2.06
CA PRO A 33 7.73 1.32 -3.49
C PRO A 33 6.32 1.85 -3.80
N SER A 34 6.18 2.69 -4.82
CA SER A 34 4.86 3.14 -5.29
C SER A 34 4.10 2.06 -6.06
N THR A 35 4.82 1.11 -6.63
CA THR A 35 4.29 -0.02 -7.41
C THR A 35 5.18 -1.23 -7.18
N LEU A 36 4.58 -2.43 -7.09
CA LEU A 36 5.31 -3.69 -6.91
C LEU A 36 5.43 -4.51 -8.21
N THR A 37 4.64 -4.20 -9.24
CA THR A 37 4.68 -4.90 -10.52
C THR A 37 5.01 -3.97 -11.67
N ALA A 38 5.82 -4.47 -12.62
CA ALA A 38 6.12 -3.80 -13.88
C ALA A 38 4.96 -3.90 -14.87
N ALA A 39 5.09 -3.24 -16.03
CA ALA A 39 4.07 -3.21 -17.07
C ALA A 39 3.80 -4.60 -17.70
N ASP A 40 4.79 -5.49 -17.64
CA ASP A 40 4.70 -6.89 -18.06
C ASP A 40 4.09 -7.80 -16.97
N GLY A 41 3.74 -7.25 -15.80
CA GLY A 41 3.19 -7.99 -14.67
C GLY A 41 4.23 -8.68 -13.79
N SER A 42 5.53 -8.57 -14.08
CA SER A 42 6.59 -9.12 -13.22
C SER A 42 6.82 -8.30 -11.95
N LEU A 43 7.39 -8.90 -10.90
CA LEU A 43 7.75 -8.20 -9.67
C LEU A 43 8.96 -7.27 -9.88
N LEU A 44 8.85 -6.03 -9.38
CA LEU A 44 9.94 -5.07 -9.40
C LEU A 44 10.96 -5.37 -8.29
N SER A 45 12.23 -5.03 -8.56
CA SER A 45 13.27 -5.07 -7.53
C SER A 45 12.95 -4.07 -6.42
N LEU A 46 13.09 -4.49 -5.17
CA LEU A 46 12.85 -3.63 -4.02
C LEU A 46 13.96 -2.58 -3.86
N PRO A 47 13.63 -1.37 -3.34
CA PRO A 47 14.60 -0.36 -2.97
C PRO A 47 15.65 -0.85 -1.96
N ALA A 48 16.79 -0.18 -1.90
CA ALA A 48 17.80 -0.47 -0.89
C ALA A 48 17.23 -0.32 0.53
N GLY A 49 17.56 -1.26 1.42
CA GLY A 49 17.12 -1.26 2.82
C GLY A 49 16.10 -2.36 3.15
N TRP A 50 15.34 -2.83 2.15
CA TRP A 50 14.42 -3.95 2.32
C TRP A 50 15.18 -5.27 2.44
N LYS A 51 14.85 -6.06 3.46
CA LYS A 51 15.45 -7.37 3.75
C LYS A 51 14.36 -8.42 3.95
N SER A 52 14.52 -9.58 3.32
CA SER A 52 13.64 -10.72 3.55
C SER A 52 13.85 -11.31 4.94
N VAL A 53 12.74 -11.70 5.58
CA VAL A 53 12.74 -12.47 6.83
C VAL A 53 13.04 -13.96 6.62
N GLY A 54 13.16 -14.40 5.35
CA GLY A 54 13.39 -15.79 4.99
C GLY A 54 12.11 -16.62 5.06
N GLU A 55 12.27 -17.93 5.18
CA GLU A 55 11.17 -18.88 5.22
C GLU A 55 10.34 -18.76 6.51
N LEU A 56 9.02 -18.84 6.36
CA LEU A 56 8.07 -18.79 7.46
C LEU A 56 7.66 -20.19 7.90
N ASP A 57 7.28 -20.32 9.16
CA ASP A 57 6.74 -21.59 9.66
C ASP A 57 5.35 -21.88 9.07
N GLN A 58 5.20 -23.07 8.48
CA GLN A 58 3.92 -23.51 7.89
C GLN A 58 2.80 -23.62 8.93
N LYS A 59 3.13 -23.93 10.19
CA LYS A 59 2.15 -24.05 11.29
C LYS A 59 1.80 -22.69 11.90
N GLY A 60 2.78 -21.81 12.03
CA GLY A 60 2.63 -20.42 12.46
C GLY A 60 2.22 -19.51 11.32
N ALA A 61 1.07 -19.82 10.68
CA ALA A 61 0.56 -19.11 9.52
C ALA A 61 0.59 -17.59 9.72
N ALA A 62 1.16 -16.88 8.75
CA ALA A 62 1.15 -15.44 8.78
C ALA A 62 -0.28 -14.93 8.65
N SER A 63 -0.68 -13.99 9.50
CA SER A 63 -2.02 -13.45 9.49
C SER A 63 -2.02 -11.94 9.61
N ILE A 64 -3.04 -11.34 9.02
CA ILE A 64 -3.32 -9.91 9.09
C ILE A 64 -4.71 -9.81 9.72
N THR A 65 -4.81 -9.15 10.86
CA THR A 65 -6.05 -9.04 11.63
C THR A 65 -6.44 -7.58 11.74
N PRO A 66 -7.41 -7.12 10.93
CA PRO A 66 -8.06 -5.84 11.15
C PRO A 66 -8.92 -5.89 12.43
N ASP A 67 -8.83 -4.84 13.24
CA ASP A 67 -9.58 -4.67 14.47
C ASP A 67 -10.35 -3.35 14.43
N VAL A 68 -11.62 -3.38 14.81
CA VAL A 68 -12.47 -2.19 14.96
C VAL A 68 -13.04 -2.20 16.36
N LYS A 69 -12.66 -1.18 17.15
CA LYS A 69 -13.14 -1.01 18.51
C LYS A 69 -14.37 -0.13 18.49
N THR A 70 -15.41 -0.55 19.19
CA THR A 70 -16.66 0.18 19.31
C THR A 70 -17.08 0.32 20.77
N THR A 71 -17.82 1.39 21.06
CA THR A 71 -18.49 1.60 22.34
C THR A 71 -19.94 1.95 22.12
N ASP A 72 -20.81 1.29 22.87
CA ASP A 72 -22.24 1.49 22.81
C ASP A 72 -22.69 2.56 23.80
N ILE A 73 -23.56 3.45 23.34
CA ILE A 73 -24.27 4.40 24.19
C ILE A 73 -25.55 3.74 24.69
N MET A 74 -25.58 3.45 26.00
CA MET A 74 -26.75 2.91 26.68
C MET A 74 -27.65 4.05 27.18
N GLY A 75 -28.96 3.93 26.94
CA GLY A 75 -29.96 4.80 27.56
C GLY A 75 -30.34 4.29 28.94
N TYR A 76 -30.50 5.19 29.91
CA TYR A 76 -30.99 4.80 31.24
C TYR A 76 -32.38 4.16 31.13
N GLY A 77 -32.51 2.92 31.61
CA GLY A 77 -33.75 2.12 31.49
C GLY A 77 -33.97 1.42 30.13
N SER A 78 -33.06 1.57 29.15
CA SER A 78 -33.10 0.80 27.90
C SER A 78 -32.29 -0.47 28.01
N MET A 79 -32.89 -1.60 27.60
CA MET A 79 -32.22 -2.91 27.57
C MET A 79 -31.36 -3.11 26.30
N VAL A 80 -31.44 -2.21 25.33
CA VAL A 80 -30.71 -2.25 24.05
C VAL A 80 -29.91 -0.97 23.81
N PRO A 81 -28.72 -1.05 23.16
CA PRO A 81 -27.93 0.12 22.78
C PRO A 81 -28.70 1.09 21.88
N ARG A 82 -28.51 2.39 22.09
CA ARG A 82 -29.13 3.42 21.24
C ARG A 82 -28.26 3.84 20.05
N ARG A 83 -26.94 3.71 20.18
CA ARG A 83 -25.97 4.01 19.13
C ARG A 83 -24.63 3.37 19.45
N THR A 84 -23.97 2.81 18.44
CA THR A 84 -22.58 2.36 18.50
C THR A 84 -21.67 3.44 17.93
N ILE A 85 -20.57 3.74 18.62
CA ILE A 85 -19.53 4.67 18.17
C ILE A 85 -18.24 3.90 17.97
N LYS A 86 -17.58 4.09 16.82
CA LYS A 86 -16.23 3.57 16.58
C LYS A 86 -15.21 4.38 17.39
N THR A 87 -14.47 3.71 18.27
CA THR A 87 -13.48 4.32 19.18
C THR A 87 -12.04 4.08 18.73
N GLY A 88 -11.82 3.12 17.85
CA GLY A 88 -10.50 2.85 17.29
C GLY A 88 -10.57 1.90 16.11
N GLU A 89 -9.50 1.90 15.34
CA GLU A 89 -9.22 0.94 14.29
C GLU A 89 -7.74 0.62 14.33
N GLY A 90 -7.38 -0.61 14.02
CA GLY A 90 -6.00 -1.02 13.93
C GLY A 90 -5.87 -2.27 13.07
N VAL A 91 -4.63 -2.59 12.72
CA VAL A 91 -4.29 -3.85 12.07
C VAL A 91 -3.11 -4.45 12.80
N THR A 92 -3.22 -5.73 13.13
CA THR A 92 -2.10 -6.53 13.64
C THR A 92 -1.61 -7.50 12.58
N ILE A 93 -0.31 -7.74 12.61
CA ILE A 93 0.37 -8.67 11.71
C ILE A 93 1.07 -9.68 12.58
N ASP A 94 0.83 -10.95 12.33
CA ASP A 94 1.47 -12.06 13.03
C ASP A 94 2.20 -12.92 12.01
N PHE A 95 3.46 -13.26 12.26
CA PHE A 95 4.18 -14.26 11.48
C PHE A 95 5.26 -14.93 12.33
N THR A 96 5.69 -16.11 11.91
CA THR A 96 6.73 -16.88 12.60
C THR A 96 7.90 -17.13 11.66
N ALA A 97 9.04 -16.49 11.92
CA ALA A 97 10.25 -16.69 11.12
C ALA A 97 11.08 -17.86 11.67
N GLN A 98 11.71 -18.65 10.79
CA GLN A 98 12.57 -19.78 11.18
C GLN A 98 14.08 -19.48 11.06
N GLU A 99 14.44 -18.44 10.32
CA GLU A 99 15.85 -18.12 10.05
C GLU A 99 16.46 -17.14 11.06
N ILE A 100 17.72 -17.39 11.45
CA ILE A 100 18.50 -16.48 12.32
C ILE A 100 19.12 -15.38 11.45
N ARG A 101 18.29 -14.41 11.06
CA ARG A 101 18.73 -13.20 10.36
C ARG A 101 18.84 -12.03 11.33
N LYS A 102 19.77 -11.12 11.04
CA LYS A 102 19.92 -9.85 11.78
C LYS A 102 18.61 -9.05 11.83
N MET A 103 17.84 -9.07 10.73
CA MET A 103 16.51 -8.46 10.66
C MET A 103 15.50 -9.18 11.57
N ASN A 104 15.46 -10.51 11.55
CA ASN A 104 14.52 -11.29 12.38
C ASN A 104 14.82 -11.11 13.88
N LEU A 105 16.09 -11.05 14.25
CA LEU A 105 16.51 -10.74 15.62
C LEU A 105 16.15 -9.30 16.00
N SER A 106 16.33 -8.34 15.09
CA SER A 106 15.94 -6.95 15.30
C SER A 106 14.43 -6.79 15.52
N LEU A 107 13.61 -7.46 14.71
CA LEU A 107 12.15 -7.52 14.86
C LEU A 107 11.75 -8.26 16.15
N PHE A 108 12.28 -9.45 16.40
CA PHE A 108 11.91 -10.22 17.58
C PHE A 108 12.27 -9.52 18.89
N TRP A 109 13.43 -8.85 18.95
CA TRP A 109 13.84 -8.10 20.14
C TRP A 109 13.36 -6.65 20.14
N GLY A 110 12.71 -6.17 19.08
CA GLY A 110 12.23 -4.79 18.93
C GLY A 110 13.34 -3.75 19.06
N SER A 111 14.55 -4.06 18.57
CA SER A 111 15.75 -3.25 18.78
C SER A 111 16.59 -3.12 17.52
N ASP A 112 17.34 -2.02 17.40
CA ASP A 112 18.18 -1.78 16.23
C ASP A 112 19.50 -2.55 16.40
N LEU A 113 19.73 -3.49 15.49
CA LEU A 113 20.97 -4.24 15.43
C LEU A 113 21.89 -3.72 14.33
N SER A 114 21.55 -2.67 13.59
CA SER A 114 22.27 -2.18 12.39
C SER A 114 23.79 -2.10 12.57
N ALA A 115 24.27 -1.62 13.72
CA ALA A 115 25.70 -1.51 14.04
C ALA A 115 26.37 -2.81 14.56
N THR A 116 25.60 -3.84 14.93
CA THR A 116 26.13 -5.11 15.46
C THR A 116 26.88 -5.87 14.37
N ALA A 117 28.16 -6.16 14.60
CA ALA A 117 29.01 -6.94 13.70
C ALA A 117 29.69 -8.07 14.48
N PRO A 118 30.01 -9.20 13.82
CA PRO A 118 30.83 -10.23 14.43
C PRO A 118 32.26 -9.73 14.63
N ASP A 119 32.89 -10.17 15.72
CA ASP A 119 34.32 -9.99 15.94
C ASP A 119 35.11 -10.68 14.82
N ALA A 120 36.17 -10.02 14.34
CA ALA A 120 36.92 -10.49 13.18
C ALA A 120 37.73 -11.77 13.44
N ALA A 121 38.08 -12.06 14.71
CA ALA A 121 38.88 -13.22 15.09
C ALA A 121 38.00 -14.39 15.55
N SER A 122 37.02 -14.14 16.43
CA SER A 122 36.16 -15.20 16.99
C SER A 122 34.88 -15.45 16.17
N GLY A 123 34.46 -14.50 15.35
CA GLY A 123 33.16 -14.53 14.66
C GLY A 123 31.97 -14.29 15.59
N GLU A 124 32.21 -14.01 16.88
CA GLU A 124 31.16 -13.79 17.86
C GLU A 124 30.49 -12.44 17.63
N TRP A 125 29.18 -12.43 17.54
CA TRP A 125 28.38 -11.22 17.64
C TRP A 125 27.54 -11.29 18.91
N GLN A 126 27.46 -10.18 19.64
CA GLN A 126 26.61 -10.06 20.82
C GLN A 126 25.82 -8.76 20.75
N TYR A 127 24.55 -8.83 21.12
CA TYR A 127 23.71 -7.65 21.34
C TYR A 127 23.16 -7.68 22.77
N LYS A 128 23.18 -6.53 23.45
CA LYS A 128 22.69 -6.38 24.82
C LYS A 128 21.50 -5.43 24.81
N LYS A 129 20.32 -5.94 25.14
CA LYS A 129 19.12 -5.12 25.30
C LYS A 129 19.09 -4.52 26.71
N SER A 130 18.93 -3.21 26.80
CA SER A 130 18.67 -2.49 28.07
C SER A 130 17.17 -2.22 28.22
N SER A 131 16.69 -2.15 29.46
CA SER A 131 15.31 -1.73 29.77
C SER A 131 15.02 -0.28 29.37
N SER A 132 16.05 0.54 29.15
CA SER A 132 15.95 1.92 28.67
C SER A 132 15.85 2.04 27.14
N ALA A 133 15.88 0.92 26.40
CA ALA A 133 15.85 0.96 24.94
C ALA A 133 14.49 1.48 24.45
N ALA A 134 14.52 2.48 23.57
CA ALA A 134 13.33 3.02 22.93
C ALA A 134 12.67 1.97 22.01
N MET A 135 11.36 2.10 21.81
CA MET A 135 10.64 1.28 20.86
C MET A 135 11.00 1.70 19.43
N ASN A 136 11.44 0.75 18.62
CA ASN A 136 11.77 0.98 17.23
C ASN A 136 10.57 0.71 16.32
N TYR A 137 10.46 1.54 15.28
CA TYR A 137 9.48 1.38 14.23
C TYR A 137 10.13 0.74 13.00
N PHE A 138 9.36 -0.07 12.31
CA PHE A 138 9.75 -0.76 11.08
C PHE A 138 8.71 -0.50 9.97
N SER A 139 9.06 -0.87 8.76
CA SER A 139 8.17 -0.94 7.60
C SER A 139 8.14 -2.38 7.11
N ILE A 140 6.95 -2.90 6.79
CA ILE A 140 6.74 -4.29 6.36
C ILE A 140 6.02 -4.33 5.03
N ILE A 141 6.46 -5.20 4.13
CA ILE A 141 5.74 -5.60 2.93
C ILE A 141 5.53 -7.11 2.99
N MET A 142 4.29 -7.54 2.81
CA MET A 142 3.93 -8.95 2.66
C MET A 142 3.46 -9.16 1.22
N ILE A 143 3.97 -10.20 0.56
CA ILE A 143 3.60 -10.54 -0.82
C ILE A 143 3.29 -12.03 -0.89
N GLY A 144 2.02 -12.36 -1.15
CA GLY A 144 1.57 -13.70 -1.49
C GLY A 144 1.56 -13.89 -3.00
N VAL A 145 1.94 -15.07 -3.47
CA VAL A 145 1.81 -15.46 -4.87
C VAL A 145 0.70 -16.50 -5.05
N ASP A 146 -0.04 -16.33 -6.13
CA ASP A 146 -0.95 -17.32 -6.71
C ASP A 146 -0.74 -17.35 -8.23
N SER A 147 -1.38 -18.29 -8.91
CA SER A 147 -1.35 -18.35 -10.37
C SER A 147 -2.71 -18.77 -10.93
N ASN A 148 -3.05 -18.22 -12.09
CA ASN A 148 -4.22 -18.64 -12.87
C ASN A 148 -3.80 -18.94 -14.32
N SER A 149 -4.79 -19.23 -15.18
CA SER A 149 -4.56 -19.53 -16.60
C SER A 149 -3.95 -18.36 -17.39
N ALA A 150 -4.04 -17.13 -16.89
CA ALA A 150 -3.48 -15.92 -17.49
C ALA A 150 -2.10 -15.54 -16.92
N GLY A 151 -1.63 -16.21 -15.86
CA GLY A 151 -0.31 -16.04 -15.26
C GLY A 151 -0.35 -15.79 -13.76
N ASP A 152 0.72 -15.21 -13.23
CA ASP A 152 0.90 -14.98 -11.80
C ASP A 152 -0.01 -13.86 -11.27
N ILE A 153 -0.45 -14.04 -10.03
CA ILE A 153 -1.18 -13.08 -9.21
C ILE A 153 -0.32 -12.80 -7.99
N TYR A 154 0.00 -11.53 -7.75
CA TYR A 154 0.73 -11.11 -6.55
C TYR A 154 -0.21 -10.31 -5.66
N GLN A 155 -0.61 -10.89 -4.52
CA GLN A 155 -1.36 -10.18 -3.50
C GLN A 155 -0.39 -9.56 -2.50
N TYR A 156 -0.55 -8.27 -2.20
CA TYR A 156 0.38 -7.58 -1.33
C TYR A 156 -0.29 -6.68 -0.31
N TRP A 157 0.40 -6.54 0.81
CA TRP A 157 0.06 -5.63 1.90
C TRP A 157 1.31 -4.86 2.31
N ILE A 158 1.17 -3.55 2.39
CA ILE A 158 2.26 -2.64 2.72
C ILE A 158 1.89 -1.90 4.00
N PHE A 159 2.74 -2.03 5.00
CA PHE A 159 2.61 -1.37 6.29
C PHE A 159 3.78 -0.40 6.46
N PRO A 160 3.57 0.91 6.24
CA PRO A 160 4.65 1.90 6.26
C PRO A 160 5.26 2.06 7.65
N LYS A 161 4.46 1.88 8.70
CA LYS A 161 4.89 2.06 10.09
C LYS A 161 4.27 1.00 10.99
N VAL A 162 5.11 0.14 11.55
CA VAL A 162 4.71 -0.88 12.51
C VAL A 162 5.65 -0.88 13.71
N ALA A 163 5.17 -1.34 14.86
CA ALA A 163 6.02 -1.64 16.00
C ALA A 163 5.72 -3.04 16.54
N VAL A 164 6.74 -3.66 17.14
CA VAL A 164 6.63 -4.99 17.74
C VAL A 164 5.87 -4.86 19.05
N THR A 165 4.69 -5.47 19.11
CA THR A 165 3.82 -5.42 20.30
C THR A 165 3.90 -6.68 21.12
N LYS A 166 4.26 -7.81 20.50
CA LYS A 166 4.48 -9.07 21.20
C LYS A 166 5.53 -9.92 20.47
N SER A 167 6.42 -10.48 21.25
CA SER A 167 7.35 -11.53 20.81
C SER A 167 6.98 -12.80 21.55
N GLY A 168 6.74 -13.88 20.82
CA GLY A 168 6.37 -15.15 21.45
C GLY A 168 7.59 -15.90 21.98
N LYS A 169 7.40 -17.19 22.31
CA LYS A 169 8.48 -18.04 22.80
C LYS A 169 9.46 -18.40 21.68
N ILE A 170 10.75 -18.46 22.01
CA ILE A 170 11.75 -19.16 21.20
C ILE A 170 11.72 -20.63 21.63
N SER A 171 11.37 -21.54 20.73
CA SER A 171 11.44 -22.98 21.02
C SER A 171 12.89 -23.46 20.95
N LEU A 172 13.38 -24.10 22.02
CA LEU A 172 14.68 -24.76 22.08
C LEU A 172 14.52 -26.28 22.18
N SER A 173 13.53 -26.82 21.46
CA SER A 173 13.29 -28.26 21.37
C SER A 173 14.28 -28.91 20.42
N THR A 174 14.66 -30.17 20.69
CA THR A 174 15.49 -30.98 19.77
C THR A 174 14.72 -31.53 18.57
N ASP A 175 13.39 -31.38 18.56
CA ASP A 175 12.45 -32.01 17.60
C ASP A 175 11.88 -31.00 16.58
N GLY A 176 12.48 -29.82 16.44
CA GLY A 176 12.02 -28.81 15.50
C GLY A 176 12.98 -27.64 15.38
N PRO A 177 12.85 -26.83 14.31
CA PRO A 177 13.67 -25.64 14.13
C PRO A 177 13.38 -24.61 15.21
N GLN A 178 14.35 -23.73 15.45
CA GLN A 178 14.14 -22.55 16.29
C GLN A 178 13.18 -21.59 15.58
N THR A 179 12.13 -21.16 16.27
CA THR A 179 11.12 -20.25 15.71
C THR A 179 11.11 -18.90 16.44
N PHE A 180 10.84 -17.84 15.67
CA PHE A 180 10.70 -16.48 16.14
C PHE A 180 9.30 -15.95 15.79
N PRO A 181 8.30 -16.23 16.64
CA PRO A 181 6.96 -15.66 16.49
C PRO A 181 6.96 -14.17 16.84
N ILE A 182 6.52 -13.33 15.89
CA ILE A 182 6.54 -11.87 15.97
C ILE A 182 5.12 -11.35 15.69
N THR A 183 4.62 -10.50 16.59
CA THR A 183 3.39 -9.73 16.41
C THR A 183 3.73 -8.26 16.28
N LEU A 184 3.23 -7.64 15.21
CA LEU A 184 3.39 -6.23 14.90
C LEU A 184 2.03 -5.53 14.91
N THR A 185 2.02 -4.26 15.27
CA THR A 185 0.84 -3.40 15.15
C THR A 185 1.14 -2.23 14.22
N ALA A 186 0.24 -1.98 13.27
CA ALA A 186 0.35 -0.88 12.33
C ALA A 186 -0.07 0.46 12.97
N TYR A 187 0.64 1.51 12.59
CA TYR A 187 0.39 2.88 13.00
C TYR A 187 0.25 3.77 11.78
N GLU A 188 -0.48 4.87 11.94
CA GLU A 188 -0.63 5.87 10.89
C GLU A 188 0.71 6.55 10.59
N ASP A 189 1.02 6.64 9.29
CA ASP A 189 2.14 7.42 8.78
C ASP A 189 1.62 8.61 7.98
N ARG A 190 1.94 9.81 8.46
CA ARG A 190 1.56 11.09 7.83
C ARG A 190 2.16 11.25 6.44
N THR A 191 3.32 10.64 6.18
CA THR A 191 4.02 10.76 4.89
C THR A 191 3.39 9.84 3.86
N PHE A 192 3.02 8.63 4.27
CA PHE A 192 2.36 7.65 3.41
C PHE A 192 0.87 7.96 3.20
N GLY A 193 0.23 8.67 4.13
CA GLY A 193 -1.20 9.02 4.07
C GLY A 193 -2.14 7.90 4.55
N GLY A 194 -1.61 6.90 5.27
CA GLY A 194 -2.36 5.77 5.79
C GLY A 194 -1.50 4.82 6.62
N TYR A 195 -2.12 3.81 7.21
CA TYR A 195 -1.43 2.78 8.01
C TYR A 195 -1.30 1.42 7.31
N VAL A 196 -2.04 1.19 6.22
CA VAL A 196 -1.95 0.00 5.38
C VAL A 196 -2.31 0.35 3.94
N ALA A 197 -1.58 -0.21 2.98
CA ALA A 197 -2.02 -0.30 1.59
C ALA A 197 -2.19 -1.77 1.22
N ILE A 198 -3.28 -2.07 0.53
CA ILE A 198 -3.65 -3.41 0.08
C ILE A 198 -3.75 -3.35 -1.43
N GLY A 199 -3.18 -4.34 -2.12
CA GLY A 199 -3.33 -4.41 -3.56
C GLY A 199 -3.02 -5.77 -4.13
N GLN A 200 -3.30 -5.90 -5.41
CA GLN A 200 -2.99 -7.07 -6.20
C GLN A 200 -2.37 -6.64 -7.53
N GLY A 201 -1.43 -7.44 -8.02
CA GLY A 201 -0.72 -7.22 -9.28
C GLY A 201 -0.50 -8.52 -10.03
N GLY A 202 0.18 -8.44 -11.16
CA GLY A 202 0.46 -9.58 -12.03
C GLY A 202 -0.49 -9.68 -13.21
N LEU A 203 -0.10 -10.49 -14.20
CA LEU A 203 -0.88 -10.70 -15.43
C LEU A 203 -2.18 -11.44 -15.13
N GLY A 204 -2.16 -12.40 -14.20
CA GLY A 204 -3.35 -13.10 -13.77
C GLY A 204 -4.37 -12.15 -13.15
N ASN A 205 -3.91 -11.21 -12.31
CA ASN A 205 -4.79 -10.23 -11.69
C ASN A 205 -5.36 -9.24 -12.71
N LYS A 206 -4.55 -8.85 -13.71
CA LYS A 206 -5.01 -7.94 -14.77
C LYS A 206 -6.22 -8.50 -15.53
N ALA A 207 -6.26 -9.81 -15.77
CA ALA A 207 -7.41 -10.47 -16.37
C ALA A 207 -8.62 -10.49 -15.43
N ASN A 208 -8.39 -10.66 -14.12
CA ASN A 208 -9.43 -10.76 -13.11
C ASN A 208 -10.04 -9.41 -12.69
N ASN A 209 -9.34 -8.29 -12.88
CA ASN A 209 -9.80 -6.98 -12.41
C ASN A 209 -11.23 -6.62 -12.83
N ALA A 210 -11.56 -6.81 -14.12
CA ALA A 210 -12.91 -6.51 -14.61
C ALA A 210 -13.97 -7.45 -14.01
N ILE A 211 -13.62 -8.71 -13.79
CA ILE A 211 -14.48 -9.73 -13.20
C ILE A 211 -14.71 -9.44 -11.70
N ALA A 212 -13.66 -8.98 -11.01
CA ALA A 212 -13.70 -8.54 -9.62
C ALA A 212 -14.45 -7.20 -9.42
N GLY A 213 -14.92 -6.55 -10.51
CA GLY A 213 -15.65 -5.29 -10.46
C GLY A 213 -14.76 -4.05 -10.39
N PHE A 214 -13.45 -4.16 -10.60
CA PHE A 214 -12.58 -3.01 -10.76
C PHE A 214 -12.78 -2.36 -12.13
N GLY A 215 -12.85 -1.02 -12.15
CA GLY A 215 -12.96 -0.23 -13.37
C GLY A 215 -11.70 -0.23 -14.22
N THR A 216 -11.80 0.33 -15.42
CA THR A 216 -10.63 0.60 -16.26
C THR A 216 -9.96 1.90 -15.84
N SER A 217 -8.64 1.99 -16.05
CA SER A 217 -7.93 3.25 -15.90
C SER A 217 -7.90 4.04 -17.21
N LEU A 218 -7.94 5.36 -17.11
CA LEU A 218 -7.81 6.28 -18.24
C LEU A 218 -6.53 7.09 -18.08
N ALA A 219 -5.56 6.88 -18.97
CA ALA A 219 -4.33 7.64 -19.02
C ALA A 219 -4.41 8.77 -20.06
N LYS A 220 -4.01 9.97 -19.70
CA LYS A 220 -3.98 11.18 -20.53
C LYS A 220 -2.74 12.01 -20.25
N THR A 221 -2.25 12.69 -21.28
CA THR A 221 -1.15 13.64 -21.16
C THR A 221 -1.66 15.05 -21.38
N LEU A 222 -1.43 15.93 -20.40
CA LEU A 222 -1.74 17.36 -20.48
C LEU A 222 -0.44 18.11 -20.75
N THR A 223 -0.37 18.86 -21.86
CA THR A 223 0.83 19.66 -22.18
C THR A 223 0.49 21.13 -22.30
N ILE A 224 1.18 21.97 -21.53
CA ILE A 224 1.14 23.42 -21.64
C ILE A 224 2.21 23.87 -22.64
N THR A 225 1.78 24.62 -23.66
CA THR A 225 2.63 25.14 -24.74
C THR A 225 2.65 26.67 -24.75
N GLY A 226 3.59 27.26 -25.49
CA GLY A 226 3.69 28.71 -25.68
C GLY A 226 4.22 29.51 -24.48
N SER A 227 4.72 28.84 -23.44
CA SER A 227 5.39 29.45 -22.28
C SER A 227 4.61 30.60 -21.63
N PRO A 228 3.37 30.36 -21.15
CA PRO A 228 2.60 31.39 -20.47
C PRO A 228 3.35 31.91 -19.23
N THR A 229 3.19 33.20 -18.96
CA THR A 229 3.72 33.85 -17.75
C THR A 229 2.63 34.17 -16.73
N GLY A 230 1.38 33.81 -17.04
CA GLY A 230 0.22 34.05 -16.19
C GLY A 230 -1.04 33.32 -16.69
N GLY A 231 -2.12 33.50 -15.94
CA GLY A 231 -3.43 32.94 -16.25
C GLY A 231 -3.66 31.56 -15.62
N THR A 232 -4.81 30.98 -15.95
CA THR A 232 -5.32 29.75 -15.34
C THR A 232 -5.87 28.80 -16.40
N PHE A 233 -6.03 27.54 -16.03
CA PHE A 233 -6.76 26.54 -16.79
C PHE A 233 -7.69 25.74 -15.90
N THR A 234 -8.63 25.04 -16.49
CA THR A 234 -9.50 24.08 -15.82
C THR A 234 -9.40 22.74 -16.51
N VAL A 235 -9.48 21.66 -15.74
CA VAL A 235 -9.60 20.30 -16.28
C VAL A 235 -11.01 19.81 -16.05
N THR A 236 -11.62 19.25 -17.08
CA THR A 236 -12.93 18.61 -17.02
C THR A 236 -12.73 17.11 -17.14
N VAL A 237 -13.16 16.37 -16.11
CA VAL A 237 -13.21 14.89 -16.13
C VAL A 237 -14.67 14.48 -16.17
N ASP A 238 -15.06 13.83 -17.27
CA ASP A 238 -16.45 13.58 -17.63
C ASP A 238 -17.26 14.88 -17.61
N SER A 239 -18.13 15.07 -16.60
CA SER A 239 -18.99 16.25 -16.47
C SER A 239 -18.61 17.15 -15.29
N LYS A 240 -17.46 16.92 -14.66
CA LYS A 240 -17.01 17.69 -13.49
C LYS A 240 -15.75 18.47 -13.82
N VAL A 241 -15.76 19.75 -13.46
CA VAL A 241 -14.71 20.71 -13.77
C VAL A 241 -13.98 21.07 -12.49
N THR A 242 -12.65 21.12 -12.54
CA THR A 242 -11.85 21.62 -11.42
C THR A 242 -12.11 23.10 -11.16
N GLY A 243 -11.70 23.59 -9.99
CA GLY A 243 -11.47 25.03 -9.82
C GLY A 243 -10.40 25.56 -10.79
N ALA A 244 -10.21 26.87 -10.83
CA ALA A 244 -9.18 27.49 -11.65
C ALA A 244 -7.78 27.09 -11.15
N LEU A 245 -6.99 26.47 -12.03
CA LEU A 245 -5.64 25.98 -11.77
C LEU A 245 -4.63 26.95 -12.37
N PRO A 246 -3.62 27.40 -11.61
CA PRO A 246 -2.63 28.35 -12.13
C PRO A 246 -1.74 27.70 -13.21
N TYR A 247 -1.25 28.51 -14.17
CA TYR A 247 -0.39 28.04 -15.26
C TYR A 247 0.89 27.30 -14.79
N ASN A 248 1.38 27.60 -13.58
CA ASN A 248 2.58 27.03 -12.97
C ASN A 248 2.27 25.99 -11.87
N ILE A 249 1.08 25.37 -11.91
CA ILE A 249 0.67 24.34 -10.94
C ILE A 249 1.66 23.16 -10.89
N THR A 250 1.87 22.60 -9.71
CA THR A 250 2.68 21.38 -9.54
C THR A 250 1.85 20.12 -9.79
N ALA A 251 2.50 18.99 -10.10
CA ALA A 251 1.82 17.70 -10.28
C ALA A 251 0.98 17.31 -9.05
N ALA A 252 1.50 17.56 -7.84
CA ALA A 252 0.78 17.27 -6.60
C ALA A 252 -0.49 18.13 -6.46
N GLN A 253 -0.41 19.43 -6.75
CA GLN A 253 -1.58 20.31 -6.72
C GLN A 253 -2.62 19.93 -7.78
N LEU A 254 -2.17 19.53 -8.99
CA LEU A 254 -3.07 19.05 -10.04
C LEU A 254 -3.74 17.73 -9.62
N GLN A 255 -3.01 16.80 -9.00
CA GLN A 255 -3.59 15.56 -8.48
C GLN A 255 -4.67 15.85 -7.44
N SER A 256 -4.38 16.68 -6.42
CA SER A 256 -5.38 17.03 -5.41
C SER A 256 -6.61 17.72 -6.00
N ALA A 257 -6.44 18.55 -7.04
CA ALA A 257 -7.56 19.18 -7.73
C ALA A 257 -8.45 18.17 -8.48
N LEU A 258 -7.84 17.14 -9.08
CA LEU A 258 -8.57 16.07 -9.77
C LEU A 258 -9.28 15.14 -8.78
N GLU A 259 -8.62 14.73 -7.70
CA GLU A 259 -9.21 13.90 -6.63
C GLU A 259 -10.37 14.60 -5.91
N GLY A 260 -10.37 15.94 -5.89
CA GLY A 260 -11.49 16.74 -5.39
C GLY A 260 -12.76 16.69 -6.25
N LEU A 261 -12.70 16.16 -7.48
CA LEU A 261 -13.88 15.98 -8.32
C LEU A 261 -14.67 14.76 -7.87
N THR A 262 -16.00 14.90 -7.75
CA THR A 262 -16.87 13.77 -7.38
C THR A 262 -16.88 12.63 -8.40
N SER A 263 -16.44 12.87 -9.64
CA SER A 263 -16.28 11.85 -10.67
C SER A 263 -14.97 11.05 -10.54
N VAL A 264 -14.03 11.50 -9.71
CA VAL A 264 -12.71 10.89 -9.51
C VAL A 264 -12.59 10.34 -8.08
N GLY A 265 -12.85 11.19 -7.08
CA GLY A 265 -12.74 10.85 -5.68
C GLY A 265 -11.29 10.74 -5.18
N GLU A 266 -11.15 10.61 -3.86
CA GLU A 266 -9.86 10.45 -3.20
C GLU A 266 -9.15 9.16 -3.64
N GLY A 267 -7.86 9.27 -3.98
CA GLY A 267 -7.07 8.16 -4.55
C GLY A 267 -7.44 7.78 -5.99
N GLY A 268 -8.39 8.48 -6.62
CA GLY A 268 -8.86 8.21 -7.98
C GLY A 268 -7.95 8.72 -9.10
N ALA A 269 -6.91 9.49 -8.79
CA ALA A 269 -5.98 10.03 -9.77
C ALA A 269 -4.51 9.87 -9.35
N ARG A 270 -3.63 9.68 -10.33
CA ARG A 270 -2.19 9.80 -10.17
C ARG A 270 -1.65 10.76 -11.22
N VAL A 271 -0.90 11.77 -10.77
CA VAL A 271 -0.29 12.76 -11.67
C VAL A 271 1.22 12.78 -11.48
N THR A 272 1.96 12.63 -12.58
CA THR A 272 3.40 12.92 -12.61
C THR A 272 3.69 14.05 -13.59
N ALA A 273 4.81 14.75 -13.41
CA ALA A 273 5.28 15.76 -14.34
C ALA A 273 6.63 15.33 -14.94
N PRO A 274 6.64 14.55 -16.05
CA PRO A 274 7.88 14.16 -16.72
C PRO A 274 8.74 15.36 -17.13
N THR A 275 8.09 16.49 -17.47
CA THR A 275 8.70 17.80 -17.67
C THR A 275 7.85 18.86 -16.98
N GLY A 276 8.42 20.03 -16.67
CA GLY A 276 7.70 21.08 -15.91
C GLY A 276 6.42 21.62 -16.57
N ASN A 277 6.19 21.34 -17.85
CA ASN A 277 5.02 21.76 -18.63
C ASN A 277 4.19 20.59 -19.17
N THR A 278 4.55 19.34 -18.88
CA THR A 278 3.81 18.15 -19.30
C THR A 278 3.44 17.32 -18.08
N PHE A 279 2.16 17.01 -17.95
CA PHE A 279 1.60 16.21 -16.87
C PHE A 279 1.06 14.90 -17.43
N ALA A 280 1.55 13.77 -16.93
CA ALA A 280 0.96 12.46 -17.18
C ALA A 280 -0.07 12.19 -16.09
N VAL A 281 -1.34 12.08 -16.49
CA VAL A 281 -2.50 11.87 -15.61
C VAL A 281 -3.05 10.48 -15.84
N THR A 282 -3.21 9.70 -14.78
CA THR A 282 -3.93 8.42 -14.80
C THR A 282 -5.10 8.50 -13.84
N LEU A 283 -6.30 8.18 -14.33
CA LEU A 283 -7.53 8.09 -13.53
C LEU A 283 -7.91 6.62 -13.33
N TYR A 284 -8.37 6.23 -12.14
CA TYR A 284 -8.67 4.83 -11.78
C TYR A 284 -10.17 4.55 -11.56
N SER A 285 -11.01 5.57 -11.66
CA SER A 285 -12.45 5.56 -11.38
C SER A 285 -13.33 5.21 -12.60
N GLY A 286 -12.77 4.60 -13.65
CA GLY A 286 -13.53 4.25 -14.86
C GLY A 286 -13.97 5.46 -15.69
N ASN A 287 -13.31 6.62 -15.52
CA ASN A 287 -13.62 7.82 -16.29
C ASN A 287 -13.37 7.62 -17.77
N THR A 288 -14.14 8.34 -18.59
CA THR A 288 -14.13 8.13 -20.05
C THR A 288 -13.54 9.31 -20.81
N THR A 289 -13.70 10.52 -20.27
CA THR A 289 -13.28 11.74 -20.96
C THR A 289 -12.50 12.67 -20.05
N VAL A 290 -11.46 13.28 -20.61
CA VAL A 290 -10.69 14.36 -19.99
C VAL A 290 -10.49 15.43 -21.05
N THR A 291 -10.87 16.66 -20.73
CA THR A 291 -10.60 17.84 -21.56
C THR A 291 -10.03 18.95 -20.69
N ALA A 292 -9.33 19.91 -21.29
CA ALA A 292 -8.81 21.06 -20.58
C ALA A 292 -9.06 22.33 -21.39
N THR A 293 -9.38 23.40 -20.67
CA THR A 293 -9.61 24.73 -21.25
C THR A 293 -8.70 25.71 -20.54
N ALA A 294 -7.95 26.49 -21.31
CA ALA A 294 -7.01 27.48 -20.78
C ALA A 294 -7.47 28.92 -21.04
N SER A 295 -7.09 29.80 -20.12
CA SER A 295 -7.14 31.26 -20.27
C SER A 295 -5.79 31.80 -19.82
N PHE A 296 -4.76 31.45 -20.59
CA PHE A 296 -3.37 31.83 -20.32
C PHE A 296 -3.03 33.23 -20.83
N THR A 297 -2.04 33.85 -20.19
CA THR A 297 -1.50 35.16 -20.57
C THR A 297 0.02 35.12 -20.67
N GLY A 298 0.59 36.01 -21.50
CA GLY A 298 2.02 36.05 -21.80
C GLY A 298 2.50 34.90 -22.71
N GLY A 299 3.76 34.97 -23.15
CA GLY A 299 4.34 33.96 -24.03
C GLY A 299 3.92 34.02 -25.50
N THR A 300 4.22 32.97 -26.26
CA THR A 300 3.92 32.84 -27.70
C THR A 300 2.73 31.91 -27.91
N THR A 301 1.53 32.48 -28.00
CA THR A 301 0.27 31.74 -28.24
C THR A 301 0.08 30.57 -27.25
N PRO A 302 0.02 30.85 -25.94
CA PRO A 302 -0.04 29.79 -24.94
C PRO A 302 -1.33 28.98 -25.04
N ASN A 303 -1.21 27.66 -24.87
CA ASN A 303 -2.35 26.75 -24.92
C ASN A 303 -2.13 25.52 -24.02
N ILE A 304 -3.19 24.75 -23.78
CA ILE A 304 -3.14 23.42 -23.18
C ILE A 304 -3.73 22.38 -24.14
N THR A 305 -3.04 21.25 -24.30
CA THR A 305 -3.53 20.12 -25.09
C THR A 305 -3.68 18.89 -24.22
N VAL A 306 -4.70 18.08 -24.51
CA VAL A 306 -4.94 16.77 -23.87
C VAL A 306 -4.84 15.69 -24.94
N THR A 307 -3.97 14.70 -24.73
CA THR A 307 -3.80 13.53 -25.61
C THR A 307 -4.02 12.25 -24.84
#